data_AF-A0A3D5N4Y5-F1
#
_entry.id   AF-A0A3D5N4Y5-F1
#
_cell.length_a   1.000
_cell.length_b   1.000
_cell.length_c   1.000
_cell.angle_alpha   90.00
_cell.angle_beta   90.00
_cell.angle_gamma   90.00
#
_symmetry.space_group_name_H-M   'P 1'
#
loop_
_entity.id
_entity.type
_entity.pdbx_description
1 polymer ?
#
loop_
_entity_poly.entity_id
_entity_poly.type
_entity_poly.pdbx_seq_one_letter_code
_entity_poly.pdbx_strand_id
1 'polypeptide(L)' 'TPAKYGVRGIPTLMIFKGGEVAAMKVGALPKSALVDWINQSI' A
#
# COMPACT_ATOMS: atom_id res chain seq x y z
N THR A 1 -2.71 11.60 -10.02
CA THR A 1 -3.78 10.63 -10.33
C THR A 1 -3.29 9.22 -10.01
N PRO A 2 -4.16 8.24 -9.70
CA PRO A 2 -3.74 6.86 -9.37
C PRO A 2 -2.83 6.22 -10.43
N ALA A 3 -3.00 6.58 -11.70
CA ALA A 3 -2.12 6.16 -12.79
C ALA A 3 -0.64 6.57 -12.58
N LYS A 4 -0.36 7.69 -11.89
CA LYS A 4 1.00 8.15 -11.55
C LYS A 4 1.73 7.15 -10.65
N TYR A 5 1.00 6.37 -9.85
CA TYR A 5 1.55 5.37 -8.94
C TYR A 5 1.43 3.94 -9.48
N GLY A 6 1.08 3.76 -10.75
CA GLY A 6 0.96 2.44 -11.36
C GLY A 6 -0.19 1.59 -10.79
N VAL A 7 -1.24 2.22 -10.26
CA VAL A 7 -2.42 1.50 -9.74
C VAL A 7 -3.13 0.77 -10.90
N ARG A 8 -3.07 -0.56 -10.90
CA ARG A 8 -3.66 -1.45 -11.93
C ARG A 8 -4.83 -2.30 -11.41
N GLY A 9 -5.16 -2.19 -10.12
CA GLY A 9 -6.25 -2.93 -9.49
C GLY A 9 -6.74 -2.26 -8.21
N ILE A 10 -7.97 -2.58 -7.79
CA ILE A 10 -8.60 -2.04 -6.59
C ILE A 10 -8.93 -3.17 -5.60
N PRO A 11 -8.84 -2.95 -4.28
CA PRO A 11 -8.22 -1.80 -3.61
C PRO A 11 -6.68 -1.83 -3.72
N THR A 12 -6.05 -0.65 -3.79
CA THR A 12 -4.58 -0.50 -3.66
C THR A 12 -4.27 0.39 -2.47
N LEU A 13 -3.40 -0.09 -1.58
CA LEU A 13 -2.90 0.62 -0.41
C LEU A 13 -1.46 1.09 -0.67
N MET A 14 -1.13 2.29 -0.21
CA MET A 14 0.21 2.87 -0.33
C MET A 14 0.61 3.53 0.99
N ILE A 15 1.86 3.34 1.40
CA ILE A 15 2.49 4.00 2.54
C ILE A 15 3.50 5.00 2.01
N PHE A 16 3.45 6.22 2.52
CA PHE A 16 4.35 7.31 2.15
C PHE A 16 5.25 7.67 3.34
N LYS A 17 6.56 7.84 3.08
CA LYS A 17 7.54 8.26 4.08
C LYS A 17 8.36 9.39 3.48
N GLY A 18 8.36 10.56 4.12
CA GLY A 18 9.09 11.74 3.62
C GLY A 18 8.65 12.27 2.26
N GLY A 19 7.42 11.96 1.82
CA GLY A 19 6.91 12.36 0.49
C GLY A 19 7.16 11.34 -0.62
N GLU A 20 7.89 10.25 -0.33
CA GLU A 20 8.13 9.15 -1.26
C GLU A 20 7.30 7.91 -0.92
N VAL A 21 7.06 7.04 -1.89
CA VAL A 21 6.33 5.78 -1.70
C VAL A 21 7.26 4.78 -1.01
N ALA A 22 6.93 4.41 0.22
CA ALA A 22 7.70 3.43 1.00
C ALA A 22 7.21 2.00 0.77
N ALA A 23 5.90 1.80 0.62
CA ALA A 23 5.32 0.49 0.32
C ALA A 23 4.02 0.61 -0.48
N MET A 24 3.73 -0.41 -1.28
CA MET A 24 2.49 -0.53 -2.04
C MET A 24 1.95 -1.96 -1.95
N LYS A 25 0.64 -2.09 -1.77
CA LYS A 25 -0.05 -3.37 -1.75
C LYS A 25 -1.30 -3.30 -2.60
N VAL A 26 -1.41 -4.20 -3.58
CA VAL A 26 -2.57 -4.35 -4.45
C VAL A 26 -3.38 -5.56 -3.98
N GLY A 27 -4.70 -5.39 -3.88
CA GLY A 27 -5.64 -6.44 -3.49
C GLY A 27 -6.12 -6.35 -2.05
N ALA A 28 -7.23 -7.02 -1.77
CA ALA A 28 -7.81 -7.07 -0.44
C ALA A 28 -7.03 -8.05 0.46
N LEU A 29 -6.89 -7.69 1.73
CA LEU A 29 -6.25 -8.50 2.75
C LEU A 29 -7.14 -8.57 4.01
N PRO A 30 -7.09 -9.66 4.77
CA PRO A 30 -7.66 -9.72 6.12
C PRO A 30 -6.98 -8.72 7.06
N LYS A 31 -7.68 -8.31 8.13
CA LYS A 31 -7.20 -7.32 9.10
C LYS A 31 -5.84 -7.66 9.70
N SER A 32 -5.60 -8.92 10.07
CA SER A 32 -4.30 -9.37 10.63
C SER A 32 -3.16 -9.12 9.65
N ALA A 33 -3.31 -9.57 8.41
CA ALA A 33 -2.32 -9.40 7.35
C ALA A 33 -2.08 -7.92 7.00
N LEU A 34 -3.09 -7.05 7.15
CA LEU A 34 -2.92 -5.60 6.99
C LEU A 34 -2.06 -5.01 8.10
N VAL A 35 -2.30 -5.39 9.36
CA VAL A 35 -1.50 -4.91 10.50
C VAL A 35 -0.05 -5.37 10.35
N ASP A 36 0.16 -6.64 10.00
CA ASP A 36 1.51 -7.18 9.77
C ASP A 36 2.22 -6.45 8.63
N TRP A 37 1.52 -6.21 7.52
CA TRP A 37 2.06 -5.47 6.38
C TRP A 37 2.44 -4.03 6.73
N ILE A 38 1.59 -3.33 7.50
CA ILE A 38 1.90 -1.97 7.98
C ILE A 38 3.15 -1.99 8.85
N ASN A 39 3.22 -2.90 9.82
CA ASN A 39 4.38 -3.01 10.72
C ASN A 39 5.69 -3.33 9.99
N GLN A 40 5.64 -4.13 8.92
CA GLN A 40 6.81 -4.42 8.07
C GLN A 40 7.24 -3.25 7.20
N SER A 41 6.34 -2.29 6.94
CA SER A 41 6.54 -1.21 5.96
C SER A 41 6.90 0.14 6.60
N ILE A 42 6.91 0.24 7.93
CA ILE A 42 7.26 1.45 8.69
C ILE A 42 8.77 1.49 8.98
#